data_AF-A0A424M618-F1
#
_entry.id   AF-A0A424M618-F1
#
_cell.length_a   1.000
_cell.length_b   1.000
_cell.length_c   1.000
_cell.angle_alpha   90.00
_cell.angle_beta   90.00
_cell.angle_gamma   90.00
#
_symmetry.space_group_name_H-M   'P 1'
#
loop_
_entity.id
_entity.type
_entity.pdbx_description
1 polymer ?
#
loop_
_entity_poly.entity_id
_entity_poly.type
_entity_poly.pdbx_seq_one_letter_code
_entity_poly.pdbx_strand_id
1 'polypeptide(L)' 'MDEVSSFEFNIATGFGYDLTEDFFFEASYTLQINNTYTGSEDIKVRGNYLSLGLGYKFL' A
#
# COMPACT_ATOMS: atom_id res chain seq x y z
N MET A 1 1.17 27.70 -7.31
CA MET A 1 0.30 26.73 -6.61
C MET A 1 0.99 25.40 -6.80
N ASP A 2 1.46 24.78 -5.73
CA ASP A 2 2.25 23.56 -5.85
C ASP A 2 1.36 22.43 -6.40
N GLU A 3 1.74 21.91 -7.56
CA GLU A 3 0.95 20.96 -8.35
C GLU A 3 1.22 19.55 -7.80
N VAL A 4 0.58 19.22 -6.67
CA VAL A 4 0.66 17.88 -6.09
C VAL A 4 -0.03 16.90 -7.03
N SER A 5 0.76 16.10 -7.75
CA SER A 5 0.25 15.01 -8.58
C SER A 5 -0.42 13.97 -7.67
N SER A 6 -1.74 13.85 -7.69
CA SER A 6 -2.48 12.88 -6.85
C SER A 6 -2.32 11.42 -7.28
N PHE A 7 -1.40 11.12 -8.21
CA PHE A 7 -1.21 9.79 -8.76
C PHE A 7 -0.02 9.08 -8.10
N GLU A 8 -0.30 7.98 -7.41
CA GLU A 8 0.69 7.20 -6.67
C GLU A 8 0.86 5.81 -7.28
N PHE A 9 2.10 5.44 -7.57
CA PHE A 9 2.44 4.09 -7.97
C PHE A 9 3.02 3.36 -6.76
N ASN A 10 2.37 2.27 -6.38
CA ASN A 10 2.69 1.47 -5.21
C ASN A 10 2.92 0.02 -5.63
N ILE A 11 3.90 -0.62 -5.00
CA ILE A 11 4.08 -2.08 -5.06
C ILE A 11 3.81 -2.65 -3.68
N ALA A 12 2.97 -3.67 -3.62
CA ALA A 12 2.64 -4.37 -2.39
C ALA A 12 3.05 -5.84 -2.50
N THR A 13 3.60 -6.38 -1.41
CA THR A 13 3.87 -7.80 -1.27
C THR A 13 3.39 -8.25 0.10
N GLY A 14 2.87 -9.47 0.20
CA GLY A 14 2.26 -9.92 1.44
C GLY A 14 2.13 -11.43 1.51
N PHE A 15 1.70 -11.88 2.68
CA PHE A 15 1.36 -13.28 2.94
C PHE A 15 -0.07 -13.34 3.50
N GLY A 16 -0.82 -14.31 3.01
CA GLY A 16 -2.15 -14.64 3.50
C GLY A 16 -2.16 -16.01 4.17
N TYR A 17 -3.02 -16.18 5.17
CA TYR A 17 -3.27 -17.46 5.81
C TYR A 17 -4.78 -17.66 5.99
N ASP A 18 -5.29 -18.80 5.52
CA ASP A 18 -6.67 -19.21 5.73
C ASP A 18 -6.84 -19.71 7.17
N LEU A 19 -7.61 -18.96 7.97
CA LEU A 19 -7.90 -19.30 9.37
C LEU A 19 -8.98 -20.39 9.43
N THR A 20 -9.99 -20.27 8.58
CA THR A 20 -11.05 -21.26 8.36
C THR A 20 -11.40 -21.30 6.87
N GLU A 21 -12.38 -22.11 6.48
CA GLU A 21 -12.87 -22.19 5.09
C GLU A 21 -13.40 -20.83 4.59
N ASP A 22 -13.99 -20.03 5.49
CA ASP A 22 -14.59 -18.76 5.13
C ASP A 22 -13.76 -17.54 5.55
N PHE A 23 -12.85 -17.66 6.52
CA PHE A 23 -12.07 -16.53 7.04
C PHE A 23 -10.59 -16.64 6.73
N PHE A 24 -9.99 -15.52 6.35
CA PHE A 24 -8.55 -15.43 6.12
C PHE A 24 -7.96 -14.18 6.77
N PHE A 25 -6.67 -14.26 7.05
CA PHE A 25 -5.85 -13.15 7.49
C PHE A 25 -4.83 -12.81 6.41
N GLU A 26 -4.52 -11.53 6.26
CA GLU A 26 -3.46 -11.06 5.36
C GLU A 26 -2.56 -10.06 6.09
N ALA A 27 -1.26 -10.18 5.87
CA ALA A 27 -0.30 -9.13 6.17
C ALA A 27 0.39 -8.72 4.87
N SER A 28 0.37 -7.43 4.56
CA SER A 28 0.97 -6.88 3.35
C SER A 28 1.83 -5.66 3.67
N TYR A 29 2.95 -5.56 2.97
CA TYR A 29 3.87 -4.43 3.03
C TYR A 29 3.85 -3.71 1.69
N THR A 30 3.54 -2.42 1.73
CA THR A 30 3.37 -1.58 0.55
C THR A 30 4.44 -0.51 0.52
N LEU A 31 5.11 -0.41 -0.62
CA LEU A 31 6.14 0.58 -0.92
C LEU A 31 5.67 1.49 -2.06
N GLN A 32 5.72 2.79 -1.83
CA GLN A 32 5.53 3.76 -2.89
C GLN A 32 6.80 3.90 -3.73
N ILE A 33 6.68 3.65 -5.03
CA ILE A 33 7.81 3.64 -5.97
C ILE A 33 8.01 5.00 -6.66
N ASN A 34 6.97 5.84 -6.73
CA ASN A 34 7.07 7.18 -7.31
C ASN A 34 7.26 8.27 -6.25
N ASN A 35 7.85 9.41 -6.64
CA ASN A 35 7.87 10.60 -5.80
C ASN A 35 6.67 11.47 -6.17
N THR A 36 5.81 11.77 -5.20
CA THR A 36 4.62 12.62 -5.39
C THR A 36 4.97 14.12 -5.37
N TYR A 37 6.23 14.48 -5.07
CA TYR A 37 6.69 15.88 -5.03
C TYR A 37 7.26 16.36 -6.38
N THR A 38 6.74 17.47 -6.88
CA THR A 38 7.08 18.12 -8.16
C THR A 38 7.66 19.54 -7.97
N GLY A 39 8.14 19.88 -6.76
CA GLY A 39 8.79 21.16 -6.46
C GLY A 39 10.32 21.14 -6.66
N SER A 40 10.95 22.32 -6.68
CA SER A 40 12.41 22.51 -6.91
C SER A 40 13.33 21.96 -5.82
N GLU A 41 12.78 21.41 -4.74
CA GLU A 41 13.51 20.78 -3.66
C GLU A 41 13.41 19.25 -3.78
N ASP A 42 14.53 18.55 -3.55
CA ASP A 42 14.67 17.09 -3.67
C ASP A 42 13.99 16.34 -2.50
N ILE A 43 12.77 16.75 -2.14
CA ILE A 43 12.00 16.14 -1.06
C ILE A 43 11.38 14.85 -1.60
N LYS A 44 11.94 13.71 -1.19
CA LYS A 44 11.41 12.38 -1.48
C LYS A 44 10.39 12.01 -0.42
N VAL A 45 9.13 12.35 -0.64
CA VAL A 45 8.03 11.82 0.18
C VAL A 45 7.68 10.44 -0.38
N ARG A 46 8.11 9.37 0.28
CA ARG A 46 7.76 7.99 -0.07
C ARG A 46 7.01 7.37 1.10
N GLY A 47 5.75 7.01 0.88
CA GLY A 47 4.94 6.28 1.84
C GLY A 47 5.33 4.80 1.87
N ASN A 48 5.56 4.28 3.08
CA ASN A 48 5.71 2.85 3.31
C ASN A 48 4.68 2.43 4.36
N TYR A 49 3.90 1.41 4.07
CA TYR A 49 2.78 1.00 4.91
C TYR A 49 2.85 -0.49 5.20
N LEU A 50 2.76 -0.86 6.48
CA LEU A 50 2.47 -2.23 6.89
C LEU A 50 0.98 -2.33 7.17
N SER A 51 0.30 -3.23 6.47
CA SER A 51 -1.13 -3.44 6.54
C SER A 51 -1.42 -4.84 7.07
N LEU A 52 -2.37 -4.91 7.99
CA LEU A 52 -2.92 -6.17 8.51
C LEU A 52 -4.42 -6.19 8.21
N GLY A 53 -4.91 -7.31 7.69
CA GLY A 53 -6.29 -7.47 7.25
C GLY A 53 -6.89 -8.79 7.71
N LEU A 54 -8.20 -8.76 7.94
CA LEU A 54 -9.05 -9.93 8.13
C LEU A 54 -10.12 -9.88 7.05
N GLY A 55 -10.34 -11.00 6.37
CA GLY A 55 -11.31 -11.11 5.28
C GLY A 55 -12.23 -12.29 5.44
N TYR A 56 -13.38 -12.20 4.78
CA TYR A 56 -14.39 -13.25 4.69
C TYR A 56 -14.65 -13.58 3.20
N LYS A 57 -14.63 -14.86 2.85
CA LYS A 57 -14.93 -15.37 1.51
C LYS A 57 -16.40 -15.76 1.46
N PHE A 58 -17.17 -15.12 0.58
CA PHE A 58 -18.54 -15.55 0.28
C PHE A 58 -18.47 -16.62 -0.80
N LEU A 59 -18.91 -17.84 -0.46
CA LEU A 59 -18.96 -18.98 -1.37
C LEU A 59 -20.06 -18.81 -2.44
#